data_AF-A0AAD6ZCY8-F1
#
_entry.id   AF-A0AAD6ZCY8-F1
#
_cell.length_a   1.000
_cell.length_b   1.000
_cell.length_c   1.000
_cell.angle_alpha   90.00
_cell.angle_beta   90.00
_cell.angle_gamma   90.00
#
_symmetry.space_group_name_H-M   'P 1'
#
loop_
_entity.id
_entity.type
_entity.pdbx_description
1 polymer ?
#
loop_
_entity_poly.entity_id
_entity_poly.type
_entity_poly.pdbx_seq_one_letter_code
_entity_poly.pdbx_strand_id
1 'polypeptide(L)'
;DPFTAPAIRANYLSVGLDLDVQVASARLSRRILTSPPLKSAHPSITTPGSKVPDDAARGSDASGKTWIKNGFASVAHPIGTAAMMRRSLGGVVDAQLKVYNTANVRVVDANVVSLQLNAHLSSTQ
;
A
#
# COMPACT_ATOMS: atom_id res chain seq x y z
N ASP A 1 25.98 -14.65 0.64
CA ASP A 1 26.45 -14.20 1.96
C ASP A 1 25.23 -13.78 2.77
N PRO A 2 24.97 -14.39 3.95
CA PRO A 2 23.83 -14.05 4.80
C PRO A 2 23.82 -12.61 5.32
N PHE A 3 24.95 -11.89 5.27
CA PHE A 3 25.05 -10.48 5.68
C PHE A 3 24.81 -9.49 4.53
N THR A 4 24.70 -9.98 3.30
CA THR A 4 24.34 -9.14 2.14
C THR A 4 22.83 -8.91 2.13
N ALA A 5 22.41 -7.64 2.05
CA ALA A 5 21.00 -7.29 1.95
C ALA A 5 20.34 -7.94 0.72
N PRO A 6 19.11 -8.46 0.85
CA PRO A 6 18.42 -9.07 -0.28
C PRO A 6 17.99 -7.99 -1.29
N ALA A 7 17.86 -8.38 -2.56
CA ALA A 7 17.20 -7.54 -3.55
C ALA A 7 15.69 -7.50 -3.28
N ILE A 8 15.14 -6.32 -3.00
CA ILE A 8 13.71 -6.14 -2.72
C ILE A 8 13.03 -5.50 -3.93
N ARG A 9 12.01 -6.18 -4.47
CA ARG A 9 11.19 -5.68 -5.59
C ARG A 9 9.72 -5.76 -5.24
N ALA A 10 9.15 -4.65 -4.76
CA ALA A 10 7.73 -4.55 -4.43
C ALA A 10 6.82 -4.39 -5.66
N ASN A 11 7.39 -4.08 -6.83
CA ASN A 11 6.64 -3.81 -8.07
C ASN A 11 5.53 -2.75 -7.88
N TYR A 12 5.82 -1.70 -7.10
CA TYR A 12 4.89 -0.61 -6.85
C TYR A 12 4.27 -0.10 -8.16
N LEU A 13 2.94 0.10 -8.16
CA LEU A 13 2.21 0.74 -9.24
C LEU A 13 2.27 -0.02 -10.59
N SER A 14 2.61 -1.32 -10.56
CA SER A 14 2.68 -2.18 -11.75
C SER A 14 1.30 -2.55 -12.29
N VAL A 15 0.28 -2.61 -11.42
CA VAL A 15 -1.12 -2.77 -11.81
C VAL A 15 -1.75 -1.40 -11.94
N GLY A 16 -2.38 -1.11 -13.09
CA GLY A 16 -2.95 0.22 -13.37
C GLY A 16 -3.96 0.71 -12.30
N LEU A 17 -4.71 -0.23 -11.72
CA LEU A 17 -5.67 0.02 -10.66
C LEU A 17 -5.02 0.67 -9.43
N ASP A 18 -3.79 0.31 -9.07
CA ASP A 18 -3.10 0.86 -7.91
C ASP A 18 -2.95 2.39 -8.04
N LEU A 19 -2.59 2.86 -9.24
CA LEU A 19 -2.49 4.28 -9.53
C LEU A 19 -3.85 4.97 -9.51
N ASP A 20 -4.88 4.33 -10.07
CA ASP A 20 -6.23 4.89 -10.11
C ASP A 20 -6.78 5.10 -8.69
N VAL A 21 -6.59 4.12 -7.81
CA VAL A 21 -6.97 4.19 -6.39
C VAL A 21 -6.19 5.28 -5.66
N GLN A 22 -4.89 5.43 -5.91
CA GLN A 22 -4.08 6.48 -5.29
C GLN A 22 -4.52 7.89 -5.73
N VAL A 23 -4.83 8.10 -7.02
CA VAL A 23 -5.37 9.37 -7.52
C VAL A 23 -6.74 9.66 -6.92
N ALA A 24 -7.63 8.66 -6.86
CA ALA A 24 -8.94 8.80 -6.24
C ALA A 24 -8.83 9.18 -4.75
N SER A 25 -7.90 8.57 -4.03
CA SER A 25 -7.62 8.85 -2.61
C SER A 25 -7.10 10.28 -2.43
N ALA A 26 -6.15 10.73 -3.26
CA ALA A 26 -5.65 12.11 -3.21
C ALA A 26 -6.74 13.15 -3.49
N ARG A 27 -7.65 12.88 -4.43
CA ARG A 27 -8.83 13.72 -4.71
C ARG A 27 -9.78 13.74 -3.50
N LEU A 28 -10.06 12.59 -2.88
CA LEU A 28 -10.87 12.51 -1.68
C LEU A 28 -10.27 13.34 -0.53
N SER A 29 -8.96 13.21 -0.28
CA SER A 29 -8.27 14.02 0.74
C SER A 29 -8.41 15.52 0.49
N ARG A 30 -8.30 15.97 -0.77
CA ARG A 30 -8.60 17.37 -1.13
C ARG A 30 -10.03 17.74 -0.77
N ARG A 31 -11.04 16.95 -1.16
CA ARG A 31 -12.45 17.27 -0.83
C ARG A 31 -12.67 17.40 0.66
N ILE A 32 -12.10 16.49 1.45
CA ILE A 32 -12.22 16.53 2.91
C ILE A 32 -11.66 17.86 3.44
N LEU A 33 -10.44 18.23 3.02
CA LEU A 33 -9.79 19.46 3.46
C LEU A 33 -10.49 20.74 2.99
N THR A 34 -11.15 20.71 1.83
CA THR A 34 -11.89 21.87 1.29
C THR A 34 -13.37 21.90 1.67
N SER A 35 -13.86 20.92 2.44
CA SER A 35 -15.23 20.88 2.94
C SER A 35 -15.35 21.58 4.29
N PRO A 36 -16.49 22.23 4.60
CA PRO A 36 -16.77 22.69 5.95
C PRO A 36 -16.81 21.52 6.95
N PRO A 37 -16.37 21.70 8.21
CA PRO A 37 -15.79 22.92 8.78
C PRO A 37 -14.28 23.08 8.50
N LEU A 38 -13.60 22.03 8.01
CA LEU A 38 -12.14 21.99 7.83
C LEU A 38 -11.62 23.10 6.91
N LYS A 39 -12.40 23.50 5.89
CA LYS A 39 -12.05 24.60 4.99
C LYS A 39 -11.66 25.89 5.73
N SER A 40 -12.28 26.16 6.88
CA SER A 40 -11.97 27.37 7.67
C SER A 40 -10.56 27.35 8.27
N ALA A 41 -10.01 26.17 8.55
CA ALA A 41 -8.65 25.99 9.07
C ALA A 41 -7.59 25.93 7.96
N HIS A 42 -8.00 25.68 6.71
CA HIS A 42 -7.10 25.50 5.56
C HIS A 42 -7.54 26.38 4.38
N PRO A 43 -7.07 27.65 4.33
CA PRO A 43 -7.51 28.59 3.29
C PRO A 43 -7.08 28.17 1.88
N SER A 44 -6.05 27.33 1.75
CA SER A 44 -5.57 26.80 0.47
C SER A 44 -4.91 25.43 0.61
N ILE A 45 -4.91 24.66 -0.48
CA ILE A 45 -4.20 23.39 -0.59
C ILE A 45 -2.80 23.64 -1.14
N THR A 46 -1.77 23.39 -0.32
CA THR A 46 -0.36 23.56 -0.71
C THR A 46 0.17 22.34 -1.48
N THR A 47 -0.16 21.14 -0.99
CA THR A 47 0.23 19.87 -1.60
C THR A 47 -1.02 19.05 -1.89
N PRO A 48 -1.26 18.60 -3.14
CA PRO A 48 -0.40 18.72 -4.32
C PRO A 48 -0.59 20.01 -5.14
N GLY A 49 -1.21 21.06 -4.57
CA GLY A 49 -1.49 22.31 -5.29
C GLY A 49 -2.53 22.10 -6.40
N SER A 50 -2.20 22.39 -7.66
CA SER A 50 -3.06 22.15 -8.82
C SER A 50 -2.81 20.80 -9.52
N LYS A 51 -1.84 20.00 -9.07
CA LYS A 51 -1.34 18.82 -9.80
C LYS A 51 -2.30 17.61 -9.80
N VAL A 52 -3.28 17.60 -8.90
CA VAL A 52 -4.31 16.56 -8.80
C VAL A 52 -5.67 17.25 -8.67
N PRO A 53 -6.21 17.89 -9.71
CA PRO A 53 -7.45 18.65 -9.57
C PRO A 53 -8.63 17.75 -9.21
N ASP A 54 -9.62 18.34 -8.55
CA ASP A 54 -10.90 17.68 -8.20
C ASP A 54 -12.10 18.61 -8.45
N ASP A 55 -11.96 19.50 -9.43
CA ASP A 55 -13.07 20.29 -9.98
C ASP A 55 -13.95 19.42 -10.91
N ALA A 56 -15.00 20.03 -11.47
CA ALA A 56 -15.95 19.33 -12.35
C ALA A 56 -15.29 18.70 -13.59
N ALA A 57 -14.17 19.24 -14.05
CA ALA A 57 -13.42 18.69 -15.18
C ALA A 57 -12.41 17.62 -14.76
N ARG A 58 -12.04 17.57 -13.47
CA ARG A 58 -11.04 16.68 -12.82
C ARG A 58 -9.65 16.65 -13.48
N GLY A 59 -9.42 17.49 -14.50
CA GLY A 59 -8.26 17.42 -15.39
C GLY A 59 -8.10 16.04 -16.03
N SER A 60 -6.94 15.79 -16.65
CA SER A 60 -6.58 14.44 -17.07
C SER A 60 -6.03 13.64 -15.87
N ASP A 61 -6.36 12.35 -15.79
CA ASP A 61 -5.78 11.47 -14.76
C ASP A 61 -4.25 11.36 -14.87
N ALA A 62 -3.67 11.73 -16.03
CA ALA A 62 -2.24 11.67 -16.28
C ALA A 62 -1.42 12.58 -15.35
N SER A 63 -1.90 13.78 -15.03
CA SER A 63 -1.20 14.69 -14.10
C SER A 63 -1.19 14.12 -12.68
N GLY A 64 -2.33 13.58 -12.25
CA GLY A 64 -2.47 12.91 -10.97
C GLY A 64 -1.56 11.71 -10.82
N LYS A 65 -1.55 10.82 -11.83
CA LYS A 65 -0.67 9.65 -11.87
C LYS A 65 0.81 10.03 -11.84
N THR A 66 1.19 11.08 -12.56
CA THR A 66 2.57 11.61 -12.56
C THR A 66 2.96 12.13 -11.18
N TRP A 67 2.07 12.88 -10.52
CA TRP A 67 2.33 13.38 -9.18
C TRP A 67 2.51 12.25 -8.16
N ILE A 68 1.65 11.22 -8.20
CA ILE A 68 1.76 10.05 -7.32
C ILE A 68 3.09 9.33 -7.55
N LYS A 69 3.45 9.03 -8.81
CA LYS A 69 4.70 8.33 -9.15
C LYS A 69 5.95 9.04 -8.63
N ASN A 70 5.93 10.38 -8.63
CA ASN A 70 7.08 11.19 -8.23
C ASN A 70 7.13 11.49 -6.72
N GLY A 71 6.03 11.26 -5.99
CA GLY A 71 5.89 11.69 -4.59
C GLY A 71 5.54 10.59 -3.60
N PHE A 72 5.26 9.37 -4.04
CA PHE A 72 4.91 8.28 -3.12
C PHE A 72 6.12 7.81 -2.32
N ALA A 73 5.84 7.25 -1.14
CA ALA A 73 6.80 6.54 -0.31
C ALA A 73 6.22 5.20 0.10
N SER A 74 7.09 4.26 0.48
CA SER A 74 6.63 3.02 1.10
C SER A 74 5.99 3.33 2.46
N VAL A 75 4.87 2.68 2.76
CA VAL A 75 4.22 2.74 4.07
C VAL A 75 4.91 1.79 5.08
N ALA A 76 5.97 1.09 4.66
CA ALA A 76 6.73 0.15 5.49
C ALA A 76 5.88 -0.99 6.11
N HIS A 77 4.88 -1.47 5.35
CA HIS A 77 4.02 -2.60 5.70
C HIS A 77 4.20 -3.82 4.76
N PRO A 78 5.42 -4.36 4.57
CA PRO A 78 5.62 -5.57 3.77
C PRO A 78 5.05 -6.80 4.47
N ILE A 79 4.39 -7.68 3.71
CA ILE A 79 3.79 -8.94 4.19
C ILE A 79 3.93 -10.03 3.12
N GLY A 80 3.54 -11.27 3.45
CA GLY A 80 3.25 -12.32 2.46
C GLY A 80 4.46 -13.02 1.84
N THR A 81 5.70 -12.72 2.24
CA THR A 81 6.87 -13.42 1.69
C THR A 81 6.99 -14.88 2.17
N ALA A 82 6.27 -15.24 3.24
CA ALA A 82 6.15 -16.59 3.78
C ALA A 82 4.67 -16.93 4.04
N ALA A 83 3.80 -16.62 3.07
CA ALA A 83 2.36 -16.61 3.24
C ALA A 83 1.74 -17.90 3.80
N MET A 84 0.81 -17.74 4.73
CA MET A 84 -0.07 -18.79 5.27
C MET A 84 -1.24 -19.07 4.32
N MET A 85 -1.01 -19.95 3.34
CA MET A 85 -2.01 -20.37 2.37
C MET A 85 -1.87 -21.86 2.05
N ARG A 86 -2.85 -22.44 1.35
CA ARG A 86 -2.68 -23.78 0.77
C ARG A 86 -1.40 -23.81 -0.08
N ARG A 87 -0.60 -24.86 0.07
CA ARG A 87 0.59 -25.08 -0.76
C ARG A 87 0.31 -25.02 -2.26
N SER A 88 -0.85 -25.53 -2.71
CA SER A 88 -1.26 -25.50 -4.11
C SER A 88 -1.50 -24.08 -4.67
N LEU A 89 -1.59 -23.07 -3.81
CA LEU A 89 -1.69 -21.65 -4.17
C LEU A 89 -0.37 -20.89 -3.94
N GLY A 90 0.72 -21.59 -3.63
CA GLY A 90 2.02 -20.98 -3.36
C GLY A 90 2.30 -20.63 -1.89
N GLY A 91 1.49 -21.12 -0.95
CA GLY A 91 1.75 -20.93 0.49
C GLY A 91 3.09 -21.53 0.94
N VAL A 92 3.72 -20.87 1.91
CA VAL A 92 5.01 -21.30 2.51
C VAL A 92 4.79 -21.98 3.86
N VAL A 93 3.81 -21.52 4.63
CA VAL A 93 3.42 -22.12 5.91
C VAL A 93 1.98 -22.63 5.90
N ASP A 94 1.69 -23.67 6.68
CA ASP A 94 0.34 -24.17 6.91
C ASP A 94 -0.44 -23.34 7.95
N ALA A 95 -1.69 -23.73 8.24
CA ALA A 95 -2.54 -23.06 9.23
C ALA A 95 -2.05 -23.16 10.68
N GLN A 96 -0.96 -23.91 10.93
CA GLN A 96 -0.25 -23.97 12.20
C GLN A 96 1.07 -23.18 12.13
N LEU A 97 1.26 -22.35 11.09
CA LEU A 97 2.47 -21.56 10.84
C LEU A 97 3.72 -22.42 10.61
N LYS A 98 3.56 -23.73 10.34
CA LYS A 98 4.68 -24.63 10.08
C LYS A 98 5.07 -24.55 8.62
N VAL A 99 6.36 -24.36 8.35
CA VAL A 99 6.90 -24.34 6.99
C VAL A 99 6.66 -25.70 6.35
N TYR A 100 6.09 -25.71 5.13
CA TYR A 100 5.85 -26.94 4.39
C TYR A 100 7.14 -27.75 4.22
N ASN A 101 7.04 -29.08 4.27
CA ASN A 101 8.16 -30.03 4.23
C ASN A 101 9.17 -29.92 5.39
N THR A 102 8.79 -29.30 6.51
CA THR A 102 9.60 -29.31 7.74
C THR A 102 8.87 -30.03 8.88
N ALA A 103 9.64 -30.57 9.83
CA ALA A 103 9.06 -31.22 11.00
C ALA A 103 8.57 -30.20 12.04
N ASN A 104 9.36 -29.14 12.29
CA ASN A 104 9.18 -28.25 13.44
C ASN A 104 9.63 -26.79 13.19
N VAL A 105 9.78 -26.34 11.94
CA VAL A 105 10.15 -24.94 11.63
C VAL A 105 8.89 -24.11 11.46
N ARG A 106 8.83 -22.93 12.10
CA ARG A 106 7.70 -21.99 12.01
C ARG A 106 8.16 -20.58 11.64
N VAL A 107 7.27 -19.83 10.99
CA VAL A 107 7.42 -18.38 10.76
C VAL A 107 6.32 -17.67 11.54
N VAL A 108 6.66 -16.65 12.32
CA VAL A 108 5.75 -15.97 13.26
C VAL A 108 5.92 -14.45 13.21
N ASP A 109 5.89 -13.90 12.00
CA ASP A 109 5.98 -12.46 11.73
C ASP A 109 5.01 -12.05 10.60
N ALA A 110 5.06 -10.78 10.16
CA ALA A 110 4.27 -10.23 9.06
C ALA A 110 4.19 -11.11 7.80
N ASN A 111 5.22 -11.92 7.55
CA ASN A 111 5.37 -12.64 6.30
C ASN A 111 4.33 -13.75 6.13
N VAL A 112 3.69 -14.21 7.21
CA VAL A 112 2.60 -15.19 7.13
C VAL A 112 1.27 -14.59 6.70
N VAL A 113 1.09 -13.27 6.84
CA VAL A 113 -0.14 -12.57 6.44
C VAL A 113 -0.22 -12.57 4.91
N SER A 114 -1.29 -13.19 4.38
CA SER A 114 -1.36 -13.54 2.94
C SER A 114 -2.00 -12.46 2.07
N LEU A 115 -2.78 -11.56 2.67
CA LEU A 115 -3.43 -10.43 1.99
C LEU A 115 -3.36 -9.20 2.89
N GLN A 116 -3.29 -8.01 2.27
CA GLN A 116 -3.17 -6.76 3.02
C GLN A 116 -4.42 -6.48 3.85
N LEU A 117 -4.20 -5.86 5.01
CA LEU A 117 -5.25 -5.51 5.97
C LEU A 117 -5.55 -4.02 5.93
N ASN A 118 -6.78 -3.64 6.29
CA ASN A 118 -7.18 -2.23 6.45
C ASN A 118 -6.78 -1.68 7.82
N ALA A 119 -5.53 -1.92 8.25
CA ALA A 119 -5.03 -1.53 9.57
C ALA A 119 -3.51 -1.34 9.59
N HIS A 120 -2.99 -0.71 10.65
CA HIS A 120 -1.58 -0.81 10.98
C HIS A 120 -1.25 -2.23 11.41
N LEU A 121 -0.05 -2.71 11.06
CA LEU A 121 0.26 -4.12 11.26
C LEU A 121 0.49 -4.51 12.71
N SER A 122 0.89 -3.56 13.57
CA SER A 122 1.27 -3.84 14.97
C SER A 122 0.17 -4.45 15.83
N SER A 123 -1.11 -4.27 15.47
CA SER A 123 -2.22 -4.88 16.21
C SER A 123 -2.54 -6.32 15.77
N THR A 124 -2.03 -6.74 14.61
CA THR A 124 -2.38 -8.04 14.00
C THR A 124 -1.20 -8.99 13.90
N GLN A 125 0.02 -8.45 13.80
CA GLN A 125 1.26 -9.23 13.82
C GLN A 125 1.62 -9.72 15.22
#